data_AF-A0A5E4E419-F1
#
_entry.id   AF-A0A5E4E419-F1
#
_cell.length_a   1.000
_cell.length_b   1.000
_cell.length_c   1.000
_cell.angle_alpha   90.00
_cell.angle_beta   90.00
_cell.angle_gamma   90.00
#
_symmetry.space_group_name_H-M   'P 1'
#
loop_
_entity.id
_entity.type
_entity.pdbx_description
1 polymer ?
#
loop_
_entity_poly.entity_id
_entity_poly.type
_entity_poly.pdbx_seq_one_letter_code
_entity_poly.pdbx_strand_id
1 'polypeptide(L)'
;MFIDGIQNYSKFEFDGKLNPTFVEGAFKLPLSSIPAYLKEPITPRLVRGGSAGITRPDRPGLDLSKQPPAVRLNKELDFILTFKLKEEDLIRESGIPYTIVRPCALTEEPAGANLIFDQGDNITVKSVVPFSEPFTVDPQNPPPEKDYNVYFKTLKDGITGKEILEQDPVPV
;
A
#
# COMPACT_ATOMS: atom_id res chain seq x y z
N MET A 1 23.30 -19.91 24.00
CA MET A 1 23.75 -21.09 23.25
C MET A 1 22.76 -21.29 22.13
N PHE A 2 23.23 -21.05 20.91
CA PHE A 2 22.65 -21.26 19.57
C PHE A 2 21.17 -20.95 19.32
N ILE A 3 21.00 -19.93 18.46
CA ILE A 3 19.79 -19.59 17.72
C ILE A 3 19.72 -20.62 16.58
N ASP A 4 18.77 -21.54 16.62
CA ASP A 4 18.47 -22.39 15.46
C ASP A 4 17.29 -21.79 14.68
N GLY A 5 17.57 -21.51 13.42
CA GLY A 5 16.76 -20.68 12.53
C GLY A 5 15.32 -21.16 12.37
N ILE A 6 14.38 -20.24 12.47
CA ILE A 6 13.01 -20.45 12.02
C ILE A 6 13.05 -20.48 10.49
N GLN A 7 13.12 -21.69 9.95
CA GLN A 7 12.93 -21.95 8.53
C GLN A 7 11.42 -21.99 8.27
N ASN A 8 10.87 -20.92 7.70
CA ASN A 8 9.46 -20.89 7.30
C ASN A 8 9.30 -21.76 6.06
N TYR A 9 8.69 -22.92 6.22
CA TYR A 9 8.34 -23.77 5.10
C TYR A 9 6.98 -23.37 4.52
N SER A 10 6.86 -23.34 3.20
CA SER A 10 5.57 -23.21 2.53
C SER A 10 4.59 -24.30 3.00
N LYS A 11 3.30 -23.95 3.15
CA LYS A 11 2.23 -24.90 3.51
C LYS A 11 2.14 -26.07 2.54
N PHE A 12 2.51 -25.85 1.28
CA PHE A 12 2.54 -26.86 0.23
C PHE A 12 3.94 -26.98 -0.36
N GLU A 13 4.35 -28.20 -0.68
CA GLU A 13 5.55 -28.50 -1.45
C GLU A 13 5.37 -28.13 -2.93
N PHE A 14 6.45 -28.14 -3.71
CA PHE A 14 6.43 -27.82 -5.14
C PHE A 14 5.48 -28.71 -5.97
N ASP A 15 5.11 -29.87 -5.45
CA ASP A 15 4.15 -30.79 -6.07
C ASP A 15 2.68 -30.50 -5.69
N GLY A 16 2.44 -29.42 -4.92
CA GLY A 16 1.12 -29.01 -4.44
C GLY A 16 0.59 -29.83 -3.27
N LYS A 17 1.33 -30.82 -2.75
CA LYS A 17 0.93 -31.60 -1.57
C LYS A 17 1.30 -30.87 -0.29
N LEU A 18 0.59 -31.18 0.79
CA LEU A 18 0.84 -30.59 2.11
C LEU A 18 2.29 -30.89 2.55
N ASN A 19 3.01 -29.87 2.99
CA ASN A 19 4.35 -30.05 3.53
C ASN A 19 4.29 -30.95 4.78
N PRO A 20 5.04 -32.06 4.85
CA PRO A 20 4.98 -33.00 5.97
C PRO A 20 5.49 -32.40 7.30
N THR A 21 6.19 -31.27 7.27
CA THR A 21 6.64 -30.53 8.46
C THR A 21 5.70 -29.37 8.85
N PHE A 22 4.61 -29.16 8.09
CA PHE A 22 3.63 -28.10 8.36
C PHE A 22 2.86 -28.37 9.67
N VAL A 23 2.79 -27.34 10.52
CA VAL A 23 1.96 -27.32 11.73
C VAL A 23 1.09 -26.07 11.69
N GLU A 24 -0.22 -26.21 11.92
CA GLU A 24 -1.12 -25.04 11.97
C GLU A 24 -0.76 -24.14 13.18
N GLY A 25 -0.45 -22.88 12.90
CA GLY A 25 -0.31 -21.86 13.94
C GLY A 25 -1.66 -21.46 14.53
N ALA A 26 -1.66 -20.81 15.70
CA ALA A 26 -2.88 -20.43 16.43
C ALA A 26 -3.77 -19.39 15.70
N PHE A 27 -3.29 -18.79 14.61
CA PHE A 27 -4.00 -17.76 13.86
C PHE A 27 -4.58 -18.30 12.56
N LYS A 28 -5.91 -18.18 12.40
CA LYS A 28 -6.64 -18.51 11.18
C LYS A 28 -7.60 -17.37 10.86
N LEU A 29 -7.43 -16.73 9.69
CA LEU A 29 -8.42 -15.82 9.13
C LEU A 29 -9.09 -16.49 7.91
N PRO A 30 -10.20 -17.23 8.10
CA PRO A 30 -10.87 -17.90 7.01
C PRO A 30 -11.68 -16.90 6.18
N LEU A 31 -11.16 -16.50 5.03
CA LEU A 31 -11.88 -15.69 4.05
C LEU A 31 -12.47 -16.62 2.99
N SER A 32 -13.80 -16.70 2.89
CA SER A 32 -14.48 -17.52 1.87
C SER A 32 -14.50 -16.84 0.50
N SER A 33 -14.74 -15.52 0.47
CA SER A 33 -14.65 -14.65 -0.71
C SER A 33 -14.63 -13.19 -0.28
N ILE A 34 -14.04 -12.32 -1.10
CA ILE A 34 -14.21 -10.87 -1.00
C ILE A 34 -14.94 -10.43 -2.27
N PRO A 35 -16.26 -10.20 -2.22
CA PRO A 35 -17.01 -9.68 -3.36
C PRO A 35 -16.78 -8.17 -3.51
N ALA A 36 -16.45 -7.73 -4.73
CA ALA A 36 -16.54 -6.33 -5.09
C ALA A 36 -18.01 -5.97 -5.32
N TYR A 37 -18.42 -4.74 -4.98
CA TYR A 37 -19.80 -4.25 -5.13
C TYR A 37 -20.22 -4.07 -6.60
N LEU A 38 -19.29 -4.21 -7.54
CA LEU A 38 -19.53 -4.05 -8.97
C LEU A 38 -19.87 -5.39 -9.62
N LYS A 39 -20.96 -5.42 -10.40
CA LYS A 39 -21.34 -6.57 -11.23
C LYS A 39 -20.24 -6.96 -12.22
N GLU A 40 -19.51 -5.96 -12.72
CA GLU A 40 -18.30 -6.11 -13.53
C GLU A 40 -17.14 -5.38 -12.81
N PRO A 41 -16.21 -6.11 -12.17
CA PRO A 41 -15.18 -5.49 -11.36
C PRO A 41 -14.19 -4.71 -12.23
N ILE A 42 -13.98 -3.44 -11.89
CA ILE A 42 -12.90 -2.65 -12.47
C ILE A 42 -11.64 -2.94 -11.65
N THR A 43 -10.75 -3.76 -12.18
CA THR A 43 -9.48 -4.07 -11.52
C THR A 43 -8.60 -2.81 -11.46
N PRO A 44 -8.07 -2.46 -10.28
CA PRO A 44 -7.08 -1.40 -10.15
C PRO A 44 -5.90 -1.63 -11.09
N ARG A 45 -5.53 -0.61 -11.86
CA ARG A 45 -4.35 -0.60 -12.73
C ARG A 45 -3.13 -0.01 -12.01
N LEU A 46 -3.37 0.70 -10.91
CA LEU A 46 -2.36 1.29 -10.04
C LEU A 46 -2.67 0.91 -8.58
N VAL A 47 -1.67 0.39 -7.87
CA VAL A 47 -1.72 0.23 -6.41
C VAL A 47 -0.68 1.13 -5.78
N ARG A 48 -1.11 2.05 -4.93
CA ARG A 48 -0.25 3.09 -4.35
C ARG A 48 -0.17 2.96 -2.83
N GLY A 49 1.07 2.95 -2.33
CA GLY A 49 1.37 3.04 -0.90
C GLY A 49 1.31 4.49 -0.39
N GLY A 50 0.21 4.83 0.28
CA GLY A 50 -0.01 6.10 0.98
C GLY A 50 0.59 6.12 2.38
N SER A 51 -0.06 6.82 3.30
CA SER A 51 0.16 6.72 4.74
C SER A 51 -1.13 7.12 5.46
N ALA A 52 -1.44 6.48 6.59
CA ALA A 52 -2.63 6.83 7.36
C ALA A 52 -2.58 8.30 7.80
N GLY A 53 -1.43 8.82 8.21
CA GLY A 53 -1.33 10.16 8.81
C GLY A 53 -1.42 11.35 7.83
N ILE A 54 -1.64 11.16 6.53
CA ILE A 54 -1.42 12.23 5.54
C ILE A 54 -2.38 13.42 5.63
N THR A 55 -3.57 13.26 6.22
CA THR A 55 -4.53 14.38 6.36
C THR A 55 -4.46 15.05 7.73
N ARG A 56 -3.54 14.60 8.59
CA ARG A 56 -3.39 15.07 9.97
C ARG A 56 -2.58 16.37 10.13
N PRO A 57 -1.47 16.62 9.39
CA PRO A 57 -0.63 17.81 9.60
C PRO A 57 -1.39 19.13 9.56
N ASP A 58 -2.36 19.26 8.65
CA ASP A 58 -3.13 20.49 8.44
C ASP A 58 -4.53 20.44 9.06
N ARG A 59 -4.85 19.42 9.88
CA ARG A 59 -6.18 19.26 10.47
C ARG A 59 -6.41 20.27 11.59
N PRO A 60 -7.44 21.15 11.50
CA PRO A 60 -7.74 22.11 12.57
C PRO A 60 -8.07 21.41 13.89
N GLY A 61 -7.57 21.96 15.00
CA GLY A 61 -7.86 21.46 16.36
C GLY A 61 -7.15 20.16 16.73
N LEU A 62 -6.21 19.66 15.90
CA LEU A 62 -5.44 18.47 16.21
C LEU A 62 -4.32 18.78 17.21
N ASP A 63 -4.30 18.06 18.32
CA ASP A 63 -3.21 18.10 19.29
C ASP A 63 -1.98 17.36 18.73
N LEU A 64 -1.04 18.12 18.16
CA LEU A 64 0.18 17.58 17.56
C LEU A 64 1.02 16.79 18.57
N SER A 65 1.00 17.14 19.87
CA SER A 65 1.86 16.47 20.87
C SER A 65 1.57 14.97 20.99
N LYS A 66 0.31 14.58 20.75
CA LYS A 66 -0.20 13.20 20.81
C LYS A 66 -0.11 12.46 19.48
N GLN A 67 0.35 13.12 18.42
CA GLN A 67 0.44 12.49 17.10
C GLN A 67 1.74 11.71 16.91
N PRO A 68 1.77 10.76 15.95
CA PRO A 68 2.99 10.06 15.58
C PRO A 68 4.11 11.02 15.12
N PRO A 69 5.39 10.63 15.24
CA PRO A 69 6.51 11.46 14.83
C PRO A 69 6.42 11.97 13.38
N ALA A 70 5.95 11.16 12.44
CA ALA A 70 5.81 11.57 11.04
C ALA A 70 4.82 12.74 10.83
N VAL A 71 3.78 12.84 11.66
CA VAL A 71 2.79 13.94 11.60
C VAL A 71 3.35 15.16 12.31
N ARG A 72 3.94 14.97 13.49
CA ARG A 72 4.55 16.04 14.29
C ARG A 72 5.70 16.72 13.58
N LEU A 73 6.58 15.92 12.99
CA LEU A 73 7.83 16.33 12.39
C LEU A 73 7.70 16.50 10.88
N ASN A 74 6.49 16.66 10.35
CA ASN A 74 6.28 16.68 8.90
C ASN A 74 7.11 17.78 8.22
N LYS A 75 7.28 18.93 8.88
CA LYS A 75 8.12 20.03 8.37
C LYS A 75 9.60 19.67 8.37
N GLU A 76 10.10 19.04 9.43
CA GLU A 76 11.49 18.57 9.56
C GLU A 76 11.79 17.39 8.63
N LEU A 77 10.77 16.64 8.22
CA LEU A 77 10.83 15.57 7.23
C LEU A 77 10.53 16.07 5.80
N ASP A 78 10.82 17.34 5.52
CA ASP A 78 10.63 17.99 4.22
C ASP A 78 9.23 17.82 3.62
N PHE A 79 8.21 17.89 4.47
CA PHE A 79 6.79 17.83 4.11
C PHE A 79 6.37 16.54 3.38
N ILE A 80 7.02 15.41 3.71
CA ILE A 80 6.78 14.13 3.05
C ILE A 80 5.30 13.69 3.05
N LEU A 81 4.55 13.95 4.13
CA LEU A 81 3.12 13.60 4.17
C LEU A 81 2.28 14.52 3.28
N THR A 82 2.67 15.79 3.15
CA THR A 82 2.01 16.76 2.27
C THR A 82 2.19 16.35 0.80
N PHE A 83 3.39 15.90 0.42
CA PHE A 83 3.61 15.37 -0.94
C PHE A 83 2.85 14.08 -1.19
N LYS A 84 2.80 13.16 -0.22
CA LYS A 84 1.99 11.94 -0.34
C LYS A 84 0.50 12.27 -0.54
N LEU A 85 -0.03 13.25 0.20
CA LEU A 85 -1.42 13.70 0.03
C LEU A 85 -1.67 14.25 -1.37
N LYS A 86 -0.83 15.20 -1.83
CA LYS A 86 -0.94 15.77 -3.19
C LYS A 86 -0.87 14.70 -4.28
N GLU A 87 0.01 13.72 -4.12
CA GLU A 87 0.13 12.62 -5.09
C GLU A 87 -1.13 11.74 -5.09
N GLU A 88 -1.74 11.48 -3.92
CA GLU A 88 -3.02 10.77 -3.88
C GLU A 88 -4.15 11.56 -4.54
N ASP A 89 -4.18 12.89 -4.40
CA ASP A 89 -5.18 13.74 -5.05
C ASP A 89 -5.04 13.71 -6.58
N LEU A 90 -3.81 13.76 -7.10
CA LEU A 90 -3.55 13.57 -8.54
C LEU A 90 -4.00 12.18 -9.03
N ILE A 91 -3.79 11.12 -8.25
CA ILE A 91 -4.27 9.78 -8.60
C ILE A 91 -5.81 9.76 -8.63
N ARG A 92 -6.47 10.41 -7.66
CA ARG A 92 -7.94 10.54 -7.63
C ARG A 92 -8.48 11.24 -8.87
N GLU A 93 -7.80 12.29 -9.31
CA GLU A 93 -8.20 13.11 -10.47
C GLU A 93 -7.83 12.46 -11.81
N SER A 94 -6.89 11.51 -11.83
CA SER A 94 -6.35 10.92 -13.06
C SER A 94 -7.34 10.11 -13.90
N GLY A 95 -8.46 9.67 -13.33
CA GLY A 95 -9.39 8.73 -13.97
C GLY A 95 -8.85 7.30 -14.14
N ILE A 96 -7.63 7.00 -13.69
CA ILE A 96 -7.05 5.66 -13.71
C ILE A 96 -7.72 4.83 -12.61
N PRO A 97 -8.20 3.60 -12.87
CA PRO A 97 -8.65 2.72 -11.80
C PRO A 97 -7.50 2.45 -10.82
N TYR A 98 -7.68 2.81 -9.55
CA TYR A 98 -6.61 2.75 -8.54
C TYR A 98 -7.06 2.11 -7.24
N THR A 99 -6.07 1.64 -6.47
CA THR A 99 -6.21 1.33 -5.04
C THR A 99 -5.14 2.09 -4.27
N ILE A 100 -5.55 2.87 -3.29
CA ILE A 100 -4.62 3.53 -2.35
C ILE A 100 -4.67 2.76 -1.04
N VAL A 101 -3.51 2.27 -0.60
CA VAL A 101 -3.34 1.61 0.69
C VAL A 101 -2.63 2.57 1.63
N ARG A 102 -3.28 2.95 2.74
CA ARG A 102 -2.73 3.89 3.74
C ARG A 102 -2.34 3.16 5.01
N PRO A 103 -1.17 2.50 5.07
CA PRO A 103 -0.73 1.81 6.27
C PRO A 103 -0.45 2.81 7.40
N CYS A 104 -0.55 2.33 8.65
CA CYS A 104 0.00 3.04 9.79
C CYS A 104 1.51 2.73 9.91
N ALA A 105 2.13 2.98 11.08
CA ALA A 105 3.56 2.76 11.25
C ALA A 105 3.92 1.28 11.02
N LEU A 106 4.68 1.00 9.97
CA LEU A 106 5.09 -0.35 9.61
C LEU A 106 6.11 -0.87 10.63
N THR A 107 5.91 -2.09 11.13
CA THR A 107 6.84 -2.76 12.06
C THR A 107 7.08 -4.21 11.66
N GLU A 108 8.27 -4.70 12.02
CA GLU A 108 8.73 -6.08 11.82
C GLU A 108 8.37 -7.00 13.00
N GLU A 109 7.46 -6.56 13.88
CA GLU A 109 7.02 -7.38 15.02
C GLU A 109 6.28 -8.64 14.51
N PRO A 110 6.24 -9.75 15.25
CA PRO A 110 5.49 -10.93 14.82
C PRO A 110 4.02 -10.61 14.57
N ALA A 111 3.42 -11.29 13.58
CA ALA A 111 2.00 -11.19 13.30
C ALA A 111 1.16 -11.57 14.54
N GLY A 112 -0.03 -10.98 14.68
CA GLY A 112 -0.90 -11.20 15.85
C GLY A 112 -1.63 -9.94 16.36
N ALA A 113 -1.43 -8.79 15.71
CA ALA A 113 -2.19 -7.59 16.02
C ALA A 113 -3.69 -7.78 15.71
N ASN A 114 -4.56 -7.24 16.58
CA ASN A 114 -6.00 -7.24 16.36
C ASN A 114 -6.35 -6.42 15.11
N LEU A 115 -7.34 -6.90 14.34
CA LEU A 115 -7.93 -6.11 13.27
C LEU A 115 -8.78 -4.99 13.90
N ILE A 116 -8.46 -3.74 13.58
CA ILE A 116 -9.11 -2.55 14.11
C ILE A 116 -9.70 -1.76 12.94
N PHE A 117 -10.97 -1.39 13.06
CA PHE A 117 -11.69 -0.57 12.09
C PHE A 117 -12.03 0.78 12.71
N ASP A 118 -11.89 1.83 11.91
CA ASP A 118 -12.32 3.19 12.25
C ASP A 118 -12.55 3.96 10.94
N GLN A 119 -13.28 5.06 11.03
CA GLN A 119 -13.55 5.92 9.89
C GLN A 119 -12.40 6.90 9.65
N GLY A 120 -11.96 6.98 8.40
CA GLY A 120 -10.91 7.91 7.98
C GLY A 120 -9.53 7.48 8.48
N ASP A 121 -8.72 8.45 8.86
CA ASP A 121 -7.36 8.27 9.34
C ASP A 121 -7.23 8.49 10.86
N ASN A 122 -8.25 8.17 11.63
CA ASN A 122 -8.22 8.34 13.09
C ASN A 122 -7.44 7.21 13.80
N ILE A 123 -7.27 6.05 13.15
CA ILE A 123 -6.52 4.92 13.70
C ILE A 123 -5.05 5.28 13.85
N THR A 124 -4.51 5.12 15.06
CA THR A 124 -3.07 5.22 15.30
C THR A 124 -2.58 3.91 15.89
N VAL A 125 -2.11 3.01 15.04
CA VAL A 125 -1.61 1.69 15.43
C VAL A 125 -0.30 1.38 14.72
N LYS A 126 0.40 0.34 15.17
CA LYS A 126 1.47 -0.27 14.39
C LYS A 126 0.86 -1.26 13.42
N SER A 127 1.26 -1.18 12.15
CA SER A 127 0.90 -2.13 11.11
C SER A 127 2.04 -3.13 10.99
N VAL A 128 1.78 -4.38 11.36
CA VAL A 128 2.76 -5.46 11.19
C VAL A 128 2.73 -5.94 9.76
N VAL A 129 3.85 -5.81 9.05
CA VAL A 129 4.08 -6.50 7.79
C VAL A 129 5.19 -7.49 8.09
N PRO A 130 4.87 -8.76 8.40
CA PRO A 130 5.92 -9.76 8.53
C PRO A 130 6.59 -9.82 7.16
N PHE A 131 7.91 -9.62 7.10
CA PHE A 131 8.67 -9.60 5.85
C PHE A 131 8.12 -10.63 4.87
N SER A 132 7.40 -10.11 3.88
CA SER A 132 7.05 -10.88 2.69
C SER A 132 8.37 -11.25 2.07
N GLU A 133 8.61 -12.54 1.85
CA GLU A 133 9.67 -12.97 0.96
C GLU A 133 9.65 -12.05 -0.27
N PRO A 134 10.81 -11.49 -0.69
CA PRO A 134 10.85 -10.64 -1.86
C PRO A 134 10.18 -11.41 -2.99
N PHE A 135 9.26 -10.76 -3.70
CA PHE A 135 8.61 -11.38 -4.85
C PHE A 135 9.70 -11.84 -5.83
N THR A 136 9.94 -13.14 -5.89
CA THR A 136 10.90 -13.76 -6.79
C THR A 136 10.14 -14.25 -8.02
N VAL A 137 10.52 -13.75 -9.19
CA VAL A 137 10.02 -14.29 -10.45
C VAL A 137 10.56 -15.72 -10.57
N ASP A 138 9.66 -16.70 -10.67
CA ASP A 138 10.03 -18.08 -10.99
C ASP A 138 10.69 -18.11 -12.38
N PRO A 139 11.97 -18.47 -12.50
CA PRO A 139 12.65 -18.54 -13.80
C PRO A 139 12.03 -19.59 -14.74
N GLN A 140 11.32 -20.57 -14.19
CA GLN A 140 10.67 -21.65 -14.96
C GLN A 140 9.24 -21.27 -15.40
N ASN A 141 8.64 -20.26 -14.76
CA ASN A 141 7.29 -19.77 -15.07
C ASN A 141 7.20 -18.26 -14.87
N PRO A 142 7.89 -17.45 -15.71
CA PRO A 142 7.83 -16.01 -15.59
C PRO A 142 6.41 -15.50 -15.89
N PRO A 143 5.96 -14.42 -15.23
CA PRO A 143 4.73 -13.75 -15.61
C PRO A 143 4.76 -13.41 -17.11
N PRO A 144 3.63 -13.54 -17.82
CA PRO A 144 3.57 -13.19 -19.24
C PRO A 144 3.94 -11.71 -19.41
N GLU A 145 4.82 -11.45 -20.37
CA GLU A 145 5.26 -10.10 -20.71
C GLU A 145 4.06 -9.27 -21.15
N LYS A 146 3.81 -8.15 -20.47
CA LYS A 146 2.76 -7.20 -20.85
C LYS A 146 3.37 -6.13 -21.73
N ASP A 147 2.83 -5.96 -22.93
CA ASP A 147 3.19 -4.83 -23.78
C ASP A 147 2.60 -3.53 -23.21
N TYR A 148 3.41 -2.81 -22.44
CA TYR A 148 3.02 -1.53 -21.86
C TYR A 148 2.96 -0.41 -22.90
N ASN A 149 3.57 -0.57 -24.09
CA ASN A 149 3.56 0.46 -25.15
C ASN A 149 2.14 0.79 -25.60
N VAL A 150 1.23 -0.18 -25.56
CA VAL A 150 -0.20 0.03 -25.88
C VAL A 150 -0.80 1.15 -25.04
N TYR A 151 -0.39 1.29 -23.77
CA TYR A 151 -0.90 2.32 -22.88
C TYR A 151 -0.20 3.68 -23.06
N PHE A 152 1.02 3.69 -23.60
CA PHE A 152 1.78 4.90 -23.86
C PHE A 152 1.48 5.54 -25.22
N LYS A 153 0.86 4.82 -26.17
CA LYS A 153 0.46 5.34 -27.49
C LYS A 153 -0.41 6.60 -27.46
N THR A 154 -1.08 6.86 -26.33
CA THR A 154 -1.99 8.01 -26.17
C THR A 154 -1.39 9.14 -25.32
N LEU A 155 -0.20 8.92 -24.75
CA LEU A 155 0.50 9.97 -24.00
C LEU A 155 1.13 10.95 -24.97
N LYS A 156 1.02 12.24 -24.66
CA LYS A 156 1.71 13.30 -25.41
C LYS A 156 3.21 13.24 -25.09
N ASP A 157 4.04 13.35 -26.11
CA ASP A 157 5.48 13.47 -25.95
C ASP A 157 5.82 14.64 -25.02
N GLY A 158 6.71 14.42 -24.05
CA GLY A 158 7.20 15.43 -23.11
C GLY A 158 6.56 15.39 -21.72
N ILE A 159 5.40 14.78 -21.53
CA ILE A 159 4.75 14.72 -20.21
C ILE A 159 5.44 13.67 -19.33
N THR A 160 6.47 14.09 -18.62
CA THR A 160 7.00 13.39 -17.44
C THR A 160 6.44 14.06 -16.20
N GLY A 161 6.13 13.29 -15.14
CA GLY A 161 5.42 13.79 -13.97
C GLY A 161 6.08 15.01 -13.31
N LYS A 162 5.68 16.21 -13.73
CA LYS A 162 5.77 17.56 -13.12
C LYS A 162 5.54 18.65 -14.19
N GLU A 163 4.42 18.66 -14.90
CA GLU A 163 4.09 19.78 -15.80
C GLU A 163 2.66 20.28 -15.57
N ILE A 164 2.56 21.54 -15.12
CA ILE A 164 1.35 22.36 -15.20
C ILE A 164 1.42 23.01 -16.57
N LEU A 165 0.61 22.54 -17.53
CA LEU A 165 0.71 23.01 -18.91
C LEU A 165 -0.07 24.31 -19.17
N GLU A 166 -1.04 24.69 -18.34
CA GLU A 166 -1.75 25.97 -18.48
C GLU A 166 -2.14 26.50 -17.09
N GLN A 167 -1.74 27.74 -16.77
CA GLN A 167 -2.42 28.52 -15.72
C GLN A 167 -3.72 29.01 -16.32
N ASP A 168 -4.86 28.64 -15.71
CA ASP A 168 -6.13 29.29 -16.04
C ASP A 168 -5.98 30.81 -15.86
N PRO A 169 -6.44 31.65 -16.81
CA PRO A 169 -6.40 33.08 -16.65
C PRO A 169 -7.23 33.46 -15.44
N VAL A 170 -6.59 34.13 -14.48
CA VAL A 170 -7.24 34.65 -13.27
C VAL A 170 -8.41 35.54 -13.70
N PRO A 171 -9.65 35.29 -13.26
CA PRO A 171 -10.76 36.21 -13.51
C PRO A 171 -10.46 37.55 -12.85
N VAL A 172 -10.47 38.63 -13.65
CA VAL A 172 -10.41 40.03 -13.17
C VAL A 172 -11.78 40.44 -12.64
#